data_AF-A0A2W7MLU4-F1
#
_entry.id   AF-A0A2W7MLU4-F1
#
_cell.length_a   1.000
_cell.length_b   1.000
_cell.length_c   1.000
_cell.angle_alpha   90.00
_cell.angle_beta   90.00
_cell.angle_gamma   90.00
#
_symmetry.space_group_name_H-M   'P 1'
#
loop_
_entity.id
_entity.type
_entity.pdbx_description
1 polymer ?
#
loop_
_entity_poly.entity_id
_entity_poly.type
_entity_poly.pdbx_seq_one_letter_code
_entity_poly.pdbx_strand_id
1 'polypeptide(L)' 'MQLSLFDEGKWRERKLGKTMDHLRSKYGSTAILRAVSYTDAGTAITRAGLLGGHKK' A
#
# COMPACT_ATOMS: atom_id res chain seq x y z
N MET A 1 11.51 7.40 -17.55
CA MET A 1 10.16 7.31 -16.97
C MET A 1 9.18 7.65 -18.08
N GLN A 2 8.41 6.68 -18.59
CA GLN A 2 7.48 6.91 -19.69
C GLN A 2 6.19 7.56 -19.17
N LEU A 3 5.82 8.72 -19.71
CA LEU A 3 4.56 9.39 -19.37
C LEU A 3 3.43 8.80 -20.22
N SER A 4 2.53 8.05 -19.59
CA SER A 4 1.24 7.74 -20.21
C SER A 4 0.30 8.94 -20.04
N LEU A 5 0.06 9.65 -21.15
CA LEU A 5 -0.77 10.86 -21.21
C LEU A 5 -2.28 10.53 -21.30
N PHE A 6 -2.63 9.34 -21.76
CA PHE A 6 -4.01 8.89 -21.99
C PHE A 6 -4.38 7.67 -21.13
N ASP A 7 -3.79 7.57 -19.94
CA ASP A 7 -4.20 6.55 -18.98
C ASP A 7 -5.48 6.99 -18.27
N GLU A 8 -6.62 6.52 -18.79
CA GLU A 8 -7.95 6.77 -18.22
C GLU A 8 -8.09 6.21 -16.78
N GLY A 9 -7.32 5.17 -16.45
CA GLY A 9 -7.32 4.54 -15.12
C GLY A 9 -6.60 5.36 -14.05
N LYS A 10 -5.67 6.24 -14.46
CA LYS A 10 -4.78 7.00 -13.58
C LYS A 10 -5.50 7.82 -12.51
N TRP A 11 -6.65 8.39 -12.85
CA TRP A 11 -7.45 9.16 -11.88
C TRP A 11 -8.04 8.27 -10.80
N ARG A 12 -8.58 7.11 -11.18
CA ARG A 12 -9.14 6.12 -10.25
C ARG A 12 -8.05 5.58 -9.33
N GLU A 13 -6.89 5.25 -9.87
CA GLU A 13 -5.75 4.75 -9.08
C GLU A 13 -5.26 5.78 -8.07
N ARG A 14 -5.16 7.05 -8.47
CA ARG A 14 -4.79 8.15 -7.56
C ARG A 14 -5.80 8.32 -6.42
N LYS A 15 -7.10 8.26 -6.72
CA LYS A 15 -8.14 8.32 -5.68
C LYS A 15 -8.05 7.13 -4.73
N LEU A 16 -7.88 5.92 -5.25
CA LEU A 16 -7.72 4.71 -4.45
C LEU A 16 -6.49 4.82 -3.53
N GLY A 17 -5.35 5.28 -4.04
CA GLY A 17 -4.14 5.52 -3.26
C GLY A 17 -4.38 6.50 -2.12
N LYS A 18 -4.97 7.67 -2.41
CA LYS A 18 -5.32 8.67 -1.38
C LYS A 18 -6.23 8.10 -0.30
N THR A 19 -7.23 7.29 -0.66
CA THR A 19 -8.11 6.64 0.32
C THR A 19 -7.37 5.62 1.19
N MET A 20 -6.50 4.80 0.59
CA MET A 20 -5.67 3.86 1.33
C MET A 20 -4.74 4.57 2.32
N ASP A 21 -4.11 5.66 1.89
CA ASP A 21 -3.20 6.44 2.73
C ASP A 21 -3.94 7.10 3.89
N HIS A 22 -5.14 7.64 3.64
CA HIS A 22 -5.99 8.19 4.70
C HIS A 22 -6.33 7.16 5.77
N LEU A 23 -6.74 5.95 5.36
CA LEU A 23 -7.05 4.85 6.29
C LEU A 23 -5.80 4.44 7.09
N ARG A 24 -4.64 4.34 6.45
CA ARG A 24 -3.39 3.97 7.12
C ARG A 24 -2.90 5.03 8.10
N SER A 25 -3.07 6.30 7.76
CA SER A 25 -2.73 7.40 8.67
C SER A 25 -3.63 7.42 9.91
N LYS A 26 -4.91 7.02 9.78
CA LYS A 26 -5.87 7.05 10.88
C LYS A 26 -5.83 5.79 11.76
N TYR A 27 -5.69 4.62 11.15
CA TYR A 27 -5.85 3.32 11.82
C TYR A 27 -4.57 2.48 11.89
N GLY A 28 -3.46 2.98 11.32
CA GLY A 28 -2.17 2.30 11.28
C GLY A 28 -1.85 1.67 9.93
N SER A 29 -0.57 1.40 9.69
CA SER A 29 -0.02 0.97 8.39
C SER A 29 -0.60 -0.34 7.84
N THR A 30 -1.13 -1.20 8.72
CA THR A 30 -1.76 -2.48 8.37
C THR A 30 -3.27 -2.46 8.29
N ALA A 31 -3.91 -1.31 8.51
CA ALA A 31 -5.37 -1.21 8.50
C ALA A 31 -6.00 -1.66 7.17
N ILE A 32 -5.27 -1.46 6.06
CA ILE A 32 -5.63 -2.00 4.75
C ILE A 32 -4.37 -2.37 3.96
N LEU A 33 -4.38 -3.55 3.36
CA LEU A 33 -3.32 -4.08 2.51
C LEU A 33 -3.87 -4.45 1.14
N ARG A 34 -3.02 -4.38 0.12
CA ARG A 34 -3.40 -4.85 -1.23
C ARG A 34 -3.39 -6.38 -1.23
N ALA A 35 -4.20 -7.01 -2.07
CA ALA A 35 -4.23 -8.48 -2.19
C ALA A 35 -2.84 -9.09 -2.44
N VAL A 36 -2.01 -8.43 -3.26
CA VAL A 36 -0.61 -8.83 -3.51
C VAL A 36 0.27 -8.89 -2.26
N SER A 37 -0.14 -8.26 -1.16
CA SER A 37 0.57 -8.33 0.12
C SER A 37 0.37 -9.65 0.85
N TYR A 38 -0.61 -10.47 0.44
CA TYR A 38 -0.93 -11.78 1.00
C TYR A 38 -0.37 -12.94 0.18
N THR A 39 0.34 -12.66 -0.92
CA THR A 39 1.07 -13.70 -1.65
C THR A 39 2.33 -14.08 -0.88
N ASP A 40 2.91 -15.25 -1.19
CA ASP A 40 4.15 -15.72 -0.54
C ASP A 40 5.33 -14.76 -0.75
N ALA A 41 5.35 -14.03 -1.86
CA ALA A 41 6.34 -13.00 -2.15
C ALA A 41 6.05 -11.65 -1.45
N GLY A 42 4.88 -11.50 -0.82
CA GLY A 42 4.45 -10.27 -0.16
C GLY A 42 5.15 -10.05 1.18
N THR A 43 5.79 -8.88 1.35
CA THR A 43 6.53 -8.57 2.60
C THR A 43 5.76 -7.69 3.58
N ALA A 44 4.59 -7.16 3.21
CA ALA A 44 3.94 -6.10 3.99
C ALA A 44 3.50 -6.56 5.38
N ILE A 45 3.00 -7.80 5.50
CA ILE A 45 2.58 -8.40 6.77
C ILE A 45 3.81 -8.62 7.66
N THR A 46 4.86 -9.25 7.13
CA THR A 46 6.10 -9.49 7.89
C THR A 46 6.72 -8.18 8.38
N ARG A 47 6.77 -7.15 7.52
CA ARG A 47 7.30 -5.83 7.89
C ARG A 47 6.48 -5.11 8.95
N ALA A 48 5.17 -5.37 9.03
CA ALA A 48 4.34 -4.77 10.06
C ALA A 48 4.68 -5.26 11.48
N GLY A 49 5.25 -6.46 11.60
CA GLY A 49 5.77 -6.98 12.85
C GLY A 49 7.17 -6.46 13.22
N LEU A 50 7.81 -5.68 12.34
CA LEU A 50 9.14 -5.13 12.58
C LEU A 50 9.04 -3.71 13.14
N LEU A 51 9.71 -3.44 14.26
CA LEU A 51 9.99 -2.11 14.78
C LEU A 51 11.40 -1.71 14.38
N GLY A 52 11.54 -0.68 13.54
CA GLY A 52 12.86 -0.16 13.15
C GLY A 52 13.79 -1.16 12.43
N GLY A 53 13.23 -2.23 11.85
CA GLY A 53 14.00 -3.30 11.20
C GLY A 53 14.23 -4.55 12.06
N HIS A 54 13.85 -4.52 13.33
CA HIS A 54 13.94 -5.67 14.25
C HIS A 54 12.57 -6.23 14.57
N LYS A 55 12.46 -7.54 14.81
CA LYS A 55 11.20 -8.13 15.30
C LYS A 55 10.88 -7.55 16.68
N LYS A 56 9.60 -7.24 16.89
CA LYS A 56 9.06 -6.96 18.22
C LYS A 56 9.39 -8.08 19.21
#